data_AF-A0A3D1XVJ9-F1
#
_entry.id   AF-A0A3D1XVJ9-F1
#
_cell.length_a   1.000
_cell.length_b   1.000
_cell.length_c   1.000
_cell.angle_alpha   90.00
_cell.angle_beta   90.00
_cell.angle_gamma   90.00
#
_symmetry.space_group_name_H-M   'P 1'
#
loop_
_entity.id
_entity.type
_entity.pdbx_description
1 polymer ?
#
loop_
_entity_poly.entity_id
_entity_poly.type
_entity_poly.pdbx_seq_one_letter_code
_entity_poly.pdbx_strand_id
1 'polypeptide(L)'
;MNIKNIRKEFPVTDECIFFDHARVAPLPERVRKVVTAFVDDATRFGTVHYENWILELERTRKNFTQLINADIDEVAFIKNTSEGISIVANGFDWQPGDNIVIPDIEFPANVYPWWNLKQRGVETRMAKSVEGRILFDDLVKHVDDRTRILSISSVECNSGFRNDLNRIGTFCKEKGILFIVDAIQSLGVLPMDVKRDHIDFLSADGHKWMLSVEGLGGFYISKEVVDKIRPVTMGWG
;
A
#
# COMPACT_ATOMS: atom_id res chain seq x y z
N MET A 1 0.13 -5.78 27.69
CA MET A 1 1.24 -5.04 27.04
C MET A 1 1.65 -3.89 27.95
N ASN A 2 2.94 -3.65 28.20
CA ASN A 2 3.42 -2.61 29.16
C ASN A 2 4.04 -1.43 28.38
N ILE A 3 3.45 -0.23 28.53
CA ILE A 3 3.88 0.98 27.82
C ILE A 3 5.33 1.36 28.09
N LYS A 4 5.84 1.11 29.31
CA LYS A 4 7.25 1.37 29.65
C LYS A 4 8.19 0.49 28.84
N ASN A 5 7.80 -0.75 28.57
CA ASN A 5 8.61 -1.65 27.75
C ASN A 5 8.54 -1.30 26.26
N ILE A 6 7.38 -0.84 25.76
CA ILE A 6 7.26 -0.34 24.39
C ILE A 6 8.16 0.87 24.18
N ARG A 7 8.14 1.84 25.11
CA ARG A 7 8.96 3.05 25.00
C ARG A 7 10.46 2.76 24.92
N LYS A 8 10.94 1.70 25.57
CA LYS A 8 12.34 1.26 25.47
C LYS A 8 12.74 0.80 24.06
N GLU A 9 11.78 0.40 23.22
CA GLU A 9 12.06 0.13 21.80
C GLU A 9 12.31 1.41 21.01
N PHE A 10 11.92 2.59 21.50
CA PHE A 10 12.00 3.84 20.75
C PHE A 10 12.86 4.86 21.49
N PRO A 11 14.20 4.83 21.31
CA PRO A 11 15.13 5.78 21.92
C PRO A 11 14.80 7.25 21.63
N VAL A 12 14.14 7.55 20.51
CA VAL A 12 13.67 8.91 20.19
C VAL A 12 12.83 9.53 21.31
N THR A 13 12.18 8.71 22.14
CA THR A 13 11.33 9.18 23.23
C THR A 13 12.10 9.73 24.44
N ASP A 14 13.42 9.52 24.49
CA ASP A 14 14.33 10.16 25.44
C ASP A 14 14.85 11.51 24.91
N GLU A 15 14.85 11.69 23.58
CA GLU A 15 15.35 12.89 22.90
C GLU A 15 14.24 13.94 22.66
N CYS A 16 13.03 13.50 22.29
CA CYS A 16 11.92 14.41 22.00
C CYS A 16 10.53 13.79 22.16
N ILE A 17 9.52 14.66 22.15
CA ILE A 17 8.12 14.27 22.00
C ILE A 17 7.84 14.13 20.50
N PHE A 18 7.83 12.90 20.00
CA PHE A 18 7.68 12.60 18.58
C PHE A 18 6.21 12.43 18.16
N PHE A 19 5.66 13.39 17.42
CA PHE A 19 4.27 13.40 16.91
C PHE A 19 4.18 13.37 15.38
N ASP A 20 5.19 12.84 14.67
CA ASP A 20 5.25 12.85 13.20
C ASP A 20 5.23 11.44 12.55
N HIS A 21 4.54 10.48 13.17
CA HIS A 21 4.47 9.08 12.71
C HIS A 21 3.85 8.93 11.31
N ALA A 22 2.94 9.85 10.95
CA ALA A 22 2.27 9.86 9.65
C ALA A 22 3.19 10.27 8.49
N ARG A 23 4.38 10.83 8.79
CA ARG A 23 5.41 11.17 7.83
C ARG A 23 6.43 10.04 7.70
N VAL A 24 7.24 9.82 8.74
CA VAL A 24 8.20 8.71 8.85
C VAL A 24 8.30 8.32 10.32
N ALA A 25 8.01 7.06 10.65
CA ALA A 25 8.04 6.60 12.01
C ALA A 25 9.47 6.32 12.50
N PRO A 26 9.76 6.53 13.79
CA PRO A 26 11.03 6.12 14.37
C PRO A 26 11.15 4.60 14.34
N LEU A 27 12.34 4.10 13.99
CA LEU A 27 12.59 2.67 13.98
C LEU A 27 12.66 2.13 15.43
N PRO A 28 11.96 1.03 15.74
CA PRO A 28 12.13 0.36 17.00
C PRO A 28 13.49 -0.36 17.04
N GLU A 29 14.01 -0.54 18.25
CA GLU A 29 15.31 -1.17 18.52
C GLU A 29 15.43 -2.57 17.90
N ARG A 30 14.33 -3.33 17.86
CA ARG A 30 14.30 -4.64 17.16
C ARG A 30 14.58 -4.53 15.65
N VAL A 31 14.10 -3.48 14.98
CA VAL A 31 14.33 -3.29 13.54
C VAL A 31 15.78 -2.90 13.31
N ARG A 32 16.32 -1.98 14.14
CA ARG A 32 17.76 -1.65 14.14
C ARG A 32 18.62 -2.91 14.24
N LYS A 33 18.34 -3.78 15.22
CA LYS A 33 19.09 -5.02 15.44
C LYS A 33 19.09 -5.95 14.22
N VAL A 34 17.93 -6.16 13.59
CA VAL A 34 17.81 -7.05 12.43
C VAL A 34 18.55 -6.48 11.22
N VAL A 35 18.40 -5.18 10.95
CA VAL A 35 19.11 -4.51 9.84
C VAL A 35 20.62 -4.56 10.05
N THR A 36 21.11 -4.23 11.25
CA THR A 36 22.54 -4.31 11.58
C THR A 36 23.07 -5.74 11.43
N ALA A 37 22.32 -6.74 11.92
CA ALA A 37 22.73 -8.13 11.80
C ALA A 37 22.85 -8.59 10.33
N PHE A 38 21.91 -8.20 9.47
CA PHE A 38 21.99 -8.48 8.03
C PHE A 38 23.22 -7.82 7.38
N VAL A 39 23.47 -6.54 7.67
CA VAL A 39 24.62 -5.81 7.12
C VAL A 39 25.95 -6.44 7.57
N ASP A 40 26.06 -6.79 8.85
CA ASP A 40 27.24 -7.45 9.42
C ASP A 40 27.49 -8.82 8.77
N ASP A 41 26.42 -9.60 8.59
CA ASP A 41 26.46 -10.92 7.98
C ASP A 41 26.92 -10.86 6.53
N ALA A 42 26.28 -10.01 5.71
CA ALA A 42 26.62 -9.82 4.30
C ALA A 42 28.05 -9.29 4.11
N THR A 43 28.51 -8.40 5.00
CA THR A 43 29.88 -7.85 4.95
C THR A 43 30.93 -8.91 5.25
N ARG A 44 30.68 -9.75 6.25
CA ARG A 44 31.66 -10.73 6.73
C ARG A 44 31.69 -12.00 5.90
N PHE A 45 30.54 -12.43 5.38
CA PHE A 45 30.39 -13.75 4.78
C PHE A 45 29.94 -13.71 3.32
N GLY A 46 29.71 -12.52 2.74
CA GLY A 46 29.22 -12.40 1.36
C GLY A 46 27.91 -13.16 1.20
N THR A 47 27.84 -14.08 0.24
CA THR A 47 26.64 -14.88 -0.06
C THR A 47 26.57 -16.22 0.68
N VAL A 48 27.48 -16.53 1.61
CA VAL A 48 27.52 -17.84 2.29
C VAL A 48 26.21 -18.17 3.01
N HIS A 49 25.51 -17.17 3.56
CA HIS A 49 24.23 -17.37 4.26
C HIS A 49 23.00 -16.98 3.43
N TYR A 50 23.14 -16.88 2.10
CA TYR A 50 22.08 -16.42 1.21
C TYR A 50 20.77 -17.22 1.34
N GLU A 51 20.84 -18.55 1.50
CA GLU A 51 19.66 -19.40 1.70
C GLU A 51 18.87 -19.01 2.97
N ASN A 52 19.57 -18.60 4.03
CA ASN A 52 18.91 -18.13 5.26
C ASN A 52 18.18 -16.81 5.01
N TRP A 53 18.74 -15.92 4.19
CA TRP A 53 18.08 -14.65 3.83
C TRP A 53 16.80 -14.90 3.04
N ILE A 54 16.79 -15.88 2.12
CA ILE A 54 15.59 -16.30 1.39
C ILE A 54 14.54 -16.90 2.34
N LEU A 55 14.94 -17.68 3.34
CA LEU A 55 14.01 -18.19 4.35
C LEU A 55 13.36 -17.06 5.18
N GLU A 56 14.12 -16.02 5.54
CA GLU A 56 13.58 -14.84 6.23
C GLU A 56 12.66 -14.00 5.33
N LEU A 57 12.96 -13.90 4.04
CA LEU A 57 12.08 -13.28 3.05
C LEU A 57 10.71 -13.97 3.02
N GLU A 58 10.68 -15.31 2.93
CA GLU A 58 9.44 -16.08 2.88
C GLU A 58 8.66 -16.04 4.21
N ARG A 59 9.36 -16.02 5.35
CA ARG A 59 8.74 -15.76 6.66
C ARG A 59 8.11 -14.37 6.71
N THR A 60 8.80 -13.37 6.20
CA THR A 60 8.30 -11.99 6.14
C THR A 60 7.07 -11.90 5.23
N ARG A 61 7.09 -12.57 4.08
CA ARG A 61 5.94 -12.66 3.17
C ARG A 61 4.73 -13.27 3.88
N LYS A 62 4.91 -14.40 4.58
CA LYS A 62 3.84 -15.03 5.37
C LYS A 62 3.30 -14.12 6.49
N ASN A 63 4.15 -13.39 7.18
CA ASN A 63 3.71 -12.44 8.22
C ASN A 63 2.90 -11.29 7.60
N PHE A 64 3.32 -10.79 6.43
CA PHE A 64 2.57 -9.77 5.70
C PHE A 64 1.20 -10.29 5.26
N THR A 65 1.10 -11.53 4.78
CA THR A 65 -0.20 -12.09 4.34
C THR A 65 -1.17 -12.23 5.51
N GLN A 66 -0.67 -12.57 6.71
CA GLN A 66 -1.46 -12.58 7.94
C GLN A 66 -1.94 -11.18 8.34
N LEU A 67 -1.13 -10.14 8.11
CA LEU A 67 -1.47 -8.75 8.44
C LEU A 67 -2.68 -8.22 7.64
N ILE A 68 -2.87 -8.74 6.42
CA ILE A 68 -3.91 -8.27 5.49
C ILE A 68 -4.97 -9.32 5.16
N ASN A 69 -4.89 -10.53 5.75
CA ASN A 69 -5.73 -11.69 5.44
C ASN A 69 -5.66 -12.15 3.96
N ALA A 70 -4.46 -12.22 3.39
CA ALA A 70 -4.19 -12.67 2.02
C ALA A 70 -3.58 -14.08 1.95
N ASP A 71 -3.50 -14.64 0.75
CA ASP A 71 -2.70 -15.84 0.46
C ASP A 71 -1.25 -15.48 0.09
N ILE A 72 -0.32 -16.43 0.24
CA ILE A 72 1.13 -16.18 0.11
C ILE A 72 1.57 -15.73 -1.29
N ASP A 73 0.91 -16.25 -2.32
CA ASP A 73 1.15 -15.99 -3.74
C ASP A 73 0.49 -14.68 -4.25
N GLU A 74 -0.19 -13.95 -3.36
CA GLU A 74 -0.82 -12.65 -3.67
C GLU A 74 0.04 -11.46 -3.23
N VAL A 75 1.20 -11.70 -2.61
CA VAL A 75 2.02 -10.66 -1.99
C VAL A 75 3.38 -10.55 -2.67
N ALA A 76 3.77 -9.32 -3.00
CA ALA A 76 5.11 -8.94 -3.46
C ALA A 76 5.71 -7.84 -2.57
N PHE A 77 7.05 -7.75 -2.55
CA PHE A 77 7.74 -6.63 -1.91
C PHE A 77 8.11 -5.59 -2.97
N ILE A 78 7.95 -4.33 -2.60
CA ILE A 78 8.17 -3.14 -3.43
C ILE A 78 8.98 -2.12 -2.65
N LYS A 79 9.54 -1.10 -3.29
CA LYS A 79 10.32 -0.06 -2.62
C LYS A 79 9.47 0.93 -1.82
N ASN A 80 8.26 1.24 -2.28
CA ASN A 80 7.35 2.18 -1.64
C ASN A 80 5.93 2.09 -2.22
N THR A 81 4.95 2.73 -1.57
CA THR A 81 3.54 2.72 -2.01
C THR A 81 3.37 3.15 -3.48
N SER A 82 4.11 4.17 -3.92
CA SER A 82 4.04 4.70 -5.28
C SER A 82 4.37 3.65 -6.34
N GLU A 83 5.29 2.73 -6.04
CA GLU A 83 5.65 1.64 -6.96
C GLU A 83 4.49 0.67 -7.17
N GLY A 84 3.82 0.23 -6.10
CA GLY A 84 2.68 -0.67 -6.21
C GLY A 84 1.53 -0.08 -7.03
N ILE A 85 1.20 1.20 -6.78
CA ILE A 85 0.18 1.92 -7.56
C ILE A 85 0.63 2.06 -9.03
N SER A 86 1.91 2.35 -9.27
CA SER A 86 2.46 2.48 -10.62
C SER A 86 2.48 1.15 -11.39
N ILE A 87 2.67 0.01 -10.72
CA ILE A 87 2.58 -1.32 -11.31
C ILE A 87 1.19 -1.52 -11.92
N VAL A 88 0.14 -1.21 -11.16
CA VAL A 88 -1.25 -1.34 -11.62
C VAL A 88 -1.54 -0.35 -12.75
N ALA A 89 -1.22 0.93 -12.55
CA ALA A 89 -1.50 1.98 -13.53
C ALA A 89 -0.86 1.67 -14.89
N ASN A 90 0.40 1.23 -14.92
CA ASN A 90 1.11 0.99 -16.16
C ASN A 90 0.85 -0.39 -16.78
N GLY A 91 0.54 -1.40 -15.95
CA GLY A 91 0.38 -2.80 -16.36
C GLY A 91 -1.03 -3.18 -16.80
N PHE A 92 -2.05 -2.40 -16.41
CA PHE A 92 -3.42 -2.63 -16.85
C PHE A 92 -3.62 -2.28 -18.34
N ASP A 93 -4.44 -3.08 -19.04
CA ASP A 93 -4.67 -2.98 -20.49
C ASP A 93 -5.73 -1.92 -20.85
N TRP A 94 -5.39 -0.66 -20.57
CA TRP A 94 -6.25 0.50 -20.80
C TRP A 94 -6.67 0.67 -22.25
N GLN A 95 -7.95 1.02 -22.45
CA GLN A 95 -8.47 1.46 -23.75
C GLN A 95 -8.75 2.97 -23.75
N PRO A 96 -8.54 3.68 -24.87
CA PRO A 96 -8.96 5.07 -25.00
C PRO A 96 -10.44 5.26 -24.64
N GLY A 97 -10.72 6.27 -23.81
CA GLY A 97 -12.05 6.56 -23.27
C GLY A 97 -12.39 5.82 -21.97
N ASP A 98 -11.52 4.93 -21.47
CA ASP A 98 -11.65 4.41 -20.11
C ASP A 98 -11.37 5.51 -19.08
N ASN A 99 -11.87 5.32 -17.85
CA ASN A 99 -11.59 6.22 -16.75
C ASN A 99 -11.28 5.50 -15.43
N ILE A 100 -10.68 6.26 -14.52
CA ILE A 100 -10.45 5.91 -13.13
C ILE A 100 -11.04 6.99 -12.23
N VAL A 101 -11.58 6.59 -11.08
CA VAL A 101 -12.12 7.49 -10.05
C VAL A 101 -11.22 7.48 -8.82
N ILE A 102 -10.84 8.67 -8.34
CA ILE A 102 -10.07 8.90 -7.11
C ILE A 102 -10.64 10.09 -6.32
N PRO A 103 -10.43 10.22 -5.01
CA PRO A 103 -10.66 11.48 -4.29
C PRO A 103 -9.70 12.61 -4.73
N ASP A 104 -10.12 13.86 -4.56
CA ASP A 104 -9.29 15.05 -4.84
C ASP A 104 -8.24 15.37 -3.75
N ILE A 105 -8.28 14.64 -2.63
CA ILE A 105 -7.39 14.78 -1.47
C ILE A 105 -6.34 13.66 -1.37
N GLU A 106 -6.26 12.80 -2.39
CA GLU A 106 -5.27 11.74 -2.44
C GLU A 106 -3.83 12.26 -2.38
N PHE A 107 -2.97 11.49 -1.72
CA PHE A 107 -1.55 11.77 -1.72
C PHE A 107 -0.99 11.63 -3.15
N PRO A 108 0.01 12.44 -3.58
CA PRO A 108 0.49 12.43 -4.96
C PRO A 108 0.90 11.06 -5.53
N ALA A 109 1.34 10.12 -4.68
CA ALA A 109 1.61 8.73 -5.05
C ALA A 109 0.38 8.02 -5.66
N ASN A 110 -0.81 8.39 -5.22
CA ASN A 110 -2.10 7.89 -5.69
C ASN A 110 -2.83 8.85 -6.64
N VAL A 111 -2.10 9.79 -7.26
CA VAL A 111 -2.63 10.75 -8.24
C VAL A 111 -1.85 10.69 -9.55
N TYR A 112 -0.53 10.88 -9.46
CA TYR A 112 0.31 11.04 -10.66
C TYR A 112 0.38 9.81 -11.58
N PRO A 113 0.39 8.56 -11.07
CA PRO A 113 0.34 7.39 -11.96
C PRO A 113 -0.89 7.39 -12.85
N TRP A 114 -2.04 7.85 -12.34
CA TRP A 114 -3.31 7.92 -13.05
C TRP A 114 -3.34 9.08 -14.05
N TRP A 115 -2.89 10.26 -13.65
CA TRP A 115 -2.79 11.42 -14.56
C TRP A 115 -1.88 11.15 -15.76
N ASN A 116 -0.82 10.37 -15.56
CA ASN A 116 0.08 9.96 -16.63
C ASN A 116 -0.62 9.12 -17.71
N LEU A 117 -1.77 8.51 -17.42
CA LEU A 117 -2.55 7.73 -18.40
C LEU A 117 -3.32 8.61 -19.40
N LYS A 118 -3.36 9.93 -19.21
CA LYS A 118 -3.93 10.88 -20.19
C LYS A 118 -3.32 10.70 -21.57
N GLN A 119 -2.02 10.38 -21.66
CA GLN A 119 -1.34 10.11 -22.93
C GLN A 119 -1.85 8.85 -23.65
N ARG A 120 -2.50 7.93 -22.91
CA ARG A 120 -3.15 6.72 -23.42
C ARG A 120 -4.65 6.91 -23.67
N GLY A 121 -5.16 8.15 -23.53
CA GLY A 121 -6.58 8.47 -23.69
C GLY A 121 -7.46 8.06 -22.51
N VAL A 122 -6.88 7.87 -21.31
CA VAL A 122 -7.61 7.54 -20.08
C VAL A 122 -7.86 8.80 -19.27
N GLU A 123 -9.08 8.95 -18.74
CA GLU A 123 -9.46 10.07 -17.88
C GLU A 123 -9.27 9.74 -16.40
N THR A 124 -8.69 10.66 -15.62
CA THR A 124 -8.75 10.60 -14.15
C THR A 124 -9.85 11.53 -13.66
N ARG A 125 -10.90 10.95 -13.07
CA ARG A 125 -12.01 11.68 -12.47
C ARG A 125 -11.79 11.82 -10.98
N MET A 126 -11.87 13.04 -10.49
CA MET A 126 -11.60 13.34 -9.09
C MET A 126 -12.90 13.72 -8.37
N ALA A 127 -13.25 12.95 -7.35
CA ALA A 127 -14.39 13.22 -6.50
C ALA A 127 -14.00 14.24 -5.41
N LYS A 128 -14.79 15.30 -5.28
CA LYS A 128 -14.48 16.39 -4.35
C LYS A 128 -14.69 15.94 -2.91
N SER A 129 -13.70 16.20 -2.07
CA SER A 129 -13.82 16.06 -0.63
C SER A 129 -14.62 17.20 0.00
N VAL A 130 -15.23 16.90 1.14
CA VAL A 130 -15.97 17.84 1.98
C VAL A 130 -15.36 17.78 3.37
N GLU A 131 -14.81 18.89 3.84
CA GLU A 131 -14.18 19.01 5.17
C GLU A 131 -13.10 17.93 5.43
N GLY A 132 -12.30 17.62 4.41
CA GLY A 132 -11.24 16.62 4.47
C GLY A 132 -11.73 15.17 4.43
N ARG A 133 -13.00 14.94 4.04
CA ARG A 133 -13.60 13.61 3.94
C ARG A 133 -14.09 13.38 2.52
N ILE A 134 -13.95 12.17 2.01
CA ILE A 134 -14.62 11.76 0.79
C ILE A 134 -15.92 11.03 1.16
N LEU A 135 -17.04 11.52 0.63
CA LEU A 135 -18.33 10.88 0.82
C LEU A 135 -18.53 9.81 -0.25
N PHE A 136 -19.00 8.63 0.15
CA PHE A 136 -19.25 7.52 -0.78
C PHE A 136 -20.15 7.95 -1.94
N ASP A 137 -21.24 8.68 -1.66
CA ASP A 137 -22.19 9.10 -2.69
C ASP A 137 -21.56 10.08 -3.70
N ASP A 138 -20.56 10.86 -3.29
CA ASP A 138 -19.83 11.75 -4.20
C ASP A 138 -18.83 10.97 -5.04
N LEU A 139 -18.21 9.93 -4.49
CA LEU A 139 -17.31 9.05 -5.21
C LEU A 139 -18.05 8.29 -6.33
N VAL A 140 -19.20 7.68 -6.03
CA VAL A 140 -19.94 6.86 -7.01
C VAL A 140 -20.59 7.69 -8.13
N LYS A 141 -20.83 9.00 -7.94
CA LYS A 141 -21.34 9.88 -9.01
C LYS A 141 -20.38 10.03 -10.18
N HIS A 142 -19.09 9.77 -9.98
CA HIS A 142 -18.08 9.85 -11.04
C HIS A 142 -17.93 8.53 -11.82
N VAL A 143 -18.59 7.46 -11.37
CA VAL A 143 -18.52 6.12 -11.95
C VAL A 143 -19.52 5.98 -13.10
N ASP A 144 -19.05 5.42 -14.22
CA ASP A 144 -19.87 5.04 -15.38
C ASP A 144 -19.42 3.70 -15.98
N ASP A 145 -20.00 3.31 -17.12
CA ASP A 145 -19.70 2.05 -17.80
C ASP A 145 -18.26 1.96 -18.38
N ARG A 146 -17.53 3.09 -18.39
CA ARG A 146 -16.13 3.18 -18.81
C ARG A 146 -15.17 3.23 -17.63
N THR A 147 -15.67 3.30 -16.39
CA THR A 147 -14.83 3.22 -15.19
C THR A 147 -14.25 1.81 -15.08
N ARG A 148 -12.92 1.72 -14.95
CA ARG A 148 -12.20 0.45 -14.80
C ARG A 148 -11.63 0.24 -13.42
N ILE A 149 -11.20 1.34 -12.79
CA ILE A 149 -10.54 1.32 -11.50
C ILE A 149 -11.16 2.40 -10.62
N LEU A 150 -11.23 2.12 -9.33
CA LEU A 150 -11.42 3.11 -8.27
C LEU A 150 -10.24 2.98 -7.31
N SER A 151 -9.52 4.09 -7.08
CA SER A 151 -8.39 4.13 -6.14
C SER A 151 -8.68 5.05 -4.96
N ILE A 152 -8.35 4.59 -3.75
CA ILE A 152 -8.57 5.37 -2.55
C ILE A 152 -7.54 5.08 -1.44
N SER A 153 -7.21 6.09 -0.66
CA SER A 153 -6.50 5.95 0.60
C SER A 153 -7.40 5.30 1.65
N SER A 154 -6.91 4.27 2.35
CA SER A 154 -7.59 3.69 3.52
C SER A 154 -7.81 4.70 4.65
N VAL A 155 -6.85 5.60 4.83
CA VAL A 155 -6.91 6.75 5.72
C VAL A 155 -6.28 7.95 5.00
N GLU A 156 -7.02 9.04 4.89
CA GLU A 156 -6.56 10.27 4.26
C GLU A 156 -5.42 10.90 5.04
N CYS A 157 -4.30 11.18 4.40
CA CYS A 157 -3.09 11.66 5.10
C CYS A 157 -3.25 13.05 5.72
N ASN A 158 -4.11 13.90 5.15
CA ASN A 158 -4.26 15.29 5.59
C ASN A 158 -5.29 15.46 6.71
N SER A 159 -6.34 14.64 6.74
CA SER A 159 -7.45 14.76 7.71
C SER A 159 -7.52 13.62 8.72
N GLY A 160 -6.85 12.49 8.46
CA GLY A 160 -7.01 11.26 9.22
C GLY A 160 -8.36 10.58 8.99
N PHE A 161 -9.13 11.01 7.99
CA PHE A 161 -10.42 10.41 7.70
C PHE A 161 -10.23 8.96 7.22
N ARG A 162 -10.89 8.02 7.91
CA ARG A 162 -10.86 6.60 7.57
C ARG A 162 -11.99 6.28 6.61
N ASN A 163 -11.65 5.80 5.43
CA ASN A 163 -12.61 5.39 4.42
C ASN A 163 -13.25 4.04 4.76
N ASP A 164 -14.53 3.89 4.41
CA ASP A 164 -15.26 2.62 4.54
C ASP A 164 -14.93 1.70 3.37
N LEU A 165 -13.81 0.99 3.51
CA LEU A 165 -13.29 0.11 2.45
C LEU A 165 -14.27 -1.00 2.09
N ASN A 166 -15.02 -1.55 3.05
CA ASN A 166 -16.00 -2.60 2.76
C ASN A 166 -17.12 -2.07 1.88
N ARG A 167 -17.71 -0.91 2.23
CA ARG A 167 -18.77 -0.30 1.43
C ARG A 167 -18.31 0.02 0.01
N ILE A 168 -17.10 0.56 -0.14
CA ILE A 168 -16.53 0.91 -1.44
C ILE A 168 -16.20 -0.34 -2.25
N GLY A 169 -15.54 -1.33 -1.65
CA GLY A 169 -15.17 -2.57 -2.32
C GLY A 169 -16.38 -3.40 -2.73
N THR A 170 -17.44 -3.48 -1.92
CA THR A 170 -18.70 -4.13 -2.32
C THR A 170 -19.29 -3.47 -3.56
N PHE A 171 -19.34 -2.14 -3.59
CA PHE A 171 -19.80 -1.41 -4.78
C PHE A 171 -18.93 -1.69 -6.01
N CYS A 172 -17.61 -1.65 -5.86
CA CYS A 172 -16.67 -1.95 -6.95
C CYS A 172 -16.89 -3.37 -7.51
N LYS A 173 -17.00 -4.36 -6.61
CA LYS A 173 -17.25 -5.76 -6.97
C LYS A 173 -18.57 -5.93 -7.73
N GLU A 174 -19.66 -5.31 -7.26
CA GLU A 174 -20.97 -5.35 -7.92
C GLU A 174 -20.95 -4.72 -9.32
N LYS A 175 -20.08 -3.72 -9.55
CA LYS A 175 -19.93 -3.02 -10.82
C LYS A 175 -18.85 -3.60 -11.73
N GLY A 176 -18.08 -4.59 -11.28
CA GLY A 176 -16.93 -5.12 -12.01
C GLY A 176 -15.78 -4.10 -12.17
N ILE A 177 -15.68 -3.15 -11.23
CA ILE A 177 -14.61 -2.14 -11.18
C ILE A 177 -13.51 -2.67 -10.27
N LEU A 178 -12.26 -2.52 -10.69
CA LEU A 178 -11.13 -2.93 -9.85
C LEU A 178 -10.92 -1.95 -8.70
N PHE A 179 -10.69 -2.47 -7.50
CA PHE A 179 -10.51 -1.67 -6.29
C PHE A 179 -9.07 -1.67 -5.80
N ILE A 180 -8.44 -0.49 -5.79
CA ILE A 180 -7.08 -0.31 -5.28
C ILE A 180 -7.07 0.57 -4.03
N VAL A 181 -6.32 0.12 -3.02
CA VAL A 181 -6.21 0.79 -1.72
C VAL A 181 -4.77 1.21 -1.45
N ASP A 182 -4.57 2.51 -1.23
CA ASP A 182 -3.37 3.03 -0.57
C ASP A 182 -3.52 2.80 0.95
N ALA A 183 -2.74 1.85 1.47
CA ALA A 183 -2.82 1.43 2.87
C ALA A 183 -1.76 2.07 3.77
N ILE A 184 -0.95 3.03 3.26
CA ILE A 184 0.24 3.51 3.98
C ILE A 184 -0.08 4.17 5.32
N GLN A 185 -1.28 4.73 5.50
CA GLN A 185 -1.72 5.39 6.74
C GLN A 185 -2.54 4.48 7.68
N SER A 186 -2.78 3.23 7.32
CA SER A 186 -3.58 2.29 8.12
C SER A 186 -2.87 0.97 8.44
N LEU A 187 -2.03 0.48 7.53
CA LEU A 187 -1.43 -0.84 7.65
C LEU A 187 -0.42 -0.89 8.79
N GLY A 188 -0.63 -1.79 9.75
CA GLY A 188 0.16 -1.90 10.99
C GLY A 188 -0.47 -1.24 12.21
N VAL A 189 -1.52 -0.42 12.04
CA VAL A 189 -2.25 0.23 13.16
C VAL A 189 -3.75 -0.05 13.16
N LEU A 190 -4.37 -0.24 12.00
CA LEU A 190 -5.78 -0.62 11.86
C LEU A 190 -5.91 -2.05 11.28
N PRO A 191 -6.96 -2.80 11.65
CA PRO A 191 -7.25 -4.08 11.01
C PRO A 191 -7.49 -3.92 9.51
N MET A 192 -6.81 -4.75 8.71
CA MET A 192 -6.93 -4.80 7.26
C MET A 192 -7.35 -6.21 6.83
N ASP A 193 -8.33 -6.31 5.96
CA ASP A 193 -8.83 -7.59 5.44
C ASP A 193 -9.20 -7.44 3.97
N VAL A 194 -8.28 -7.80 3.08
CA VAL A 194 -8.44 -7.61 1.63
C VAL A 194 -9.59 -8.45 1.06
N LYS A 195 -9.89 -9.60 1.69
CA LYS A 195 -10.97 -10.49 1.25
C LYS A 195 -12.33 -9.92 1.64
N ARG A 196 -12.47 -9.48 2.89
CA ARG A 196 -13.70 -8.82 3.39
C ARG A 196 -13.99 -7.54 2.62
N ASP A 197 -12.96 -6.74 2.36
CA ASP A 197 -13.11 -5.41 1.75
C ASP A 197 -13.09 -5.45 0.22
N HIS A 198 -13.04 -6.64 -0.39
CA HIS A 198 -13.01 -6.83 -1.85
C HIS A 198 -11.93 -5.98 -2.53
N ILE A 199 -10.76 -5.92 -1.92
CA ILE A 199 -9.62 -5.16 -2.44
C ILE A 199 -8.97 -6.02 -3.50
N ASP A 200 -8.75 -5.47 -4.69
CA ASP A 200 -8.04 -6.13 -5.79
C ASP A 200 -6.53 -5.86 -5.71
N PHE A 201 -6.16 -4.66 -5.26
CA PHE A 201 -4.77 -4.26 -5.06
C PHE A 201 -4.60 -3.45 -3.77
N LEU A 202 -3.54 -3.70 -3.02
CA LEU A 202 -3.18 -2.90 -1.86
C LEU A 202 -1.68 -2.57 -1.89
N SER A 203 -1.33 -1.33 -1.57
CA SER A 203 0.06 -0.86 -1.58
C SER A 203 0.37 -0.07 -0.32
N ALA A 204 1.47 -0.39 0.36
CA ALA A 204 1.92 0.31 1.55
C ALA A 204 3.44 0.21 1.75
N ASP A 205 4.10 1.36 1.87
CA ASP A 205 5.46 1.44 2.38
C ASP A 205 5.52 1.12 3.90
N GLY A 206 6.62 0.51 4.33
CA GLY A 206 6.80 0.07 5.71
C GLY A 206 7.23 1.16 6.69
N HIS A 207 7.76 2.30 6.22
CA HIS A 207 8.38 3.32 7.07
C HIS A 207 7.42 4.14 7.94
N LYS A 208 6.11 3.87 7.90
CA LYS A 208 5.11 4.52 8.76
C LYS A 208 4.65 3.57 9.85
N TRP A 209 3.40 3.14 9.82
CA TRP A 209 2.77 2.40 10.90
C TRP A 209 3.23 0.94 11.02
N MET A 210 3.88 0.39 9.97
CA MET A 210 4.55 -0.90 10.03
C MET A 210 5.95 -0.84 10.67
N LEU A 211 6.46 0.37 10.94
CA LEU A 211 7.72 0.61 11.66
C LEU A 211 8.96 -0.02 11.01
N SER A 212 8.97 -0.14 9.69
CA SER A 212 10.09 -0.65 8.88
C SER A 212 10.98 0.49 8.39
N VAL A 213 12.04 0.16 7.65
CA VAL A 213 12.88 1.12 6.95
C VAL A 213 12.20 1.64 5.68
N GLU A 214 12.58 2.84 5.23
CA GLU A 214 12.26 3.32 3.88
C GLU A 214 12.88 2.41 2.82
N GLY A 215 12.20 2.25 1.69
CA GLY A 215 12.67 1.38 0.61
C GLY A 215 12.19 -0.07 0.72
N LEU A 216 11.33 -0.38 1.71
CA LEU A 216 10.72 -1.70 1.88
C LEU A 216 9.22 -1.56 2.20
N GLY A 217 8.39 -1.79 1.19
CA GLY A 217 6.95 -1.84 1.25
C GLY A 217 6.39 -3.19 0.81
N GLY A 218 5.10 -3.38 1.07
CA GLY A 218 4.34 -4.53 0.60
C GLY A 218 3.32 -4.13 -0.46
N PHE A 219 3.14 -5.04 -1.41
CA PHE A 219 2.14 -4.98 -2.47
C PHE A 219 1.28 -6.24 -2.41
N TYR A 220 -0.02 -6.07 -2.51
CA TYR A 220 -0.98 -7.16 -2.65
C TYR A 220 -1.69 -7.04 -3.99
N ILE A 221 -1.89 -8.19 -4.65
CA ILE A 221 -2.65 -8.35 -5.88
C ILE A 221 -3.48 -9.64 -5.78
N SER A 222 -4.80 -9.51 -5.89
CA SER A 222 -5.70 -10.66 -5.83
C SER A 222 -5.44 -11.64 -6.97
N LYS A 223 -5.51 -12.95 -6.69
CA LYS A 223 -5.43 -13.99 -7.74
C LYS A 223 -6.49 -13.83 -8.82
N GLU A 224 -7.64 -13.23 -8.49
CA GLU A 224 -8.74 -13.03 -9.43
C GLU A 224 -8.38 -12.04 -10.55
N VAL A 225 -7.38 -11.18 -10.33
CA VAL A 225 -7.05 -10.06 -11.23
C VAL A 225 -5.58 -10.03 -11.64
N VAL A 226 -4.73 -10.92 -11.10
CA VAL A 226 -3.29 -10.94 -11.38
C VAL A 226 -2.99 -10.99 -12.89
N ASP A 227 -3.74 -11.80 -13.65
CA ASP A 227 -3.59 -11.94 -15.09
C ASP A 227 -4.03 -10.71 -15.90
N LYS A 228 -4.72 -9.74 -15.27
CA LYS A 228 -5.10 -8.47 -15.89
C LYS A 228 -3.96 -7.45 -15.87
N ILE A 229 -2.89 -7.69 -15.12
CA ILE A 229 -1.76 -6.77 -14.97
C ILE A 229 -0.52 -7.34 -15.67
N ARG A 230 -0.06 -6.66 -16.72
CA ARG A 230 1.20 -6.98 -17.38
C ARG A 230 2.37 -6.52 -16.51
N PRO A 231 3.45 -7.32 -16.37
CA PRO A 231 4.67 -6.88 -15.70
C PRO A 231 5.26 -5.62 -16.36
N VAL A 232 5.46 -4.57 -15.57
CA VAL A 232 5.96 -3.26 -16.05
C VAL A 232 7.47 -3.10 -15.88
N THR A 233 8.09 -3.98 -15.10
CA THR A 233 9.53 -4.05 -14.89
C THR A 233 9.96 -5.50 -15.11
N MET A 234 10.84 -5.70 -16.08
CA MET A 234 11.35 -7.02 -16.46
C MET A 234 12.80 -7.14 -15.98
N GLY A 235 13.10 -8.19 -15.23
CA GLY A 235 14.42 -8.40 -14.67
C GLY A 235 14.38 -9.36 -13.49
N TRP A 236 15.51 -9.43 -12.79
CA TRP A 236 15.59 -10.14 -11.52
C TRP A 236 15.39 -9.14 -10.38
N GLY A 237 14.53 -9.49 -9.44
CA GLY A 237 14.20 -8.71 -8.25
C GLY A 237 14.16 -9.61 -7.03
#